data_AF-A0A0Q5ZCD8-F1
#
_entry.id   AF-A0A0Q5ZCD8-F1
#
_cell.length_a   1.000
_cell.length_b   1.000
_cell.length_c   1.000
_cell.angle_alpha   90.00
_cell.angle_beta   90.00
_cell.angle_gamma   90.00
#
_symmetry.space_group_name_H-M   'P 1'
#
loop_
_entity.id
_entity.type
_entity.pdbx_description
1 polymer ?
#
loop_
_entity_poly.entity_id
_entity_poly.type
_entity_poly.pdbx_seq_one_letter_code
_entity_poly.pdbx_strand_id
1 'polypeptide(L)'
;MQLLRRIGLILLRLAAPVAAFAAANKNDPYLVLLRGAGNIALVFASIAIVIVLWRRGRWRSIAGKLLVMLWCLPPLLMSAAHVRFELRKHAVLASSDPEARQLGPHFMVGYSSFPEVARLAEKGLIGGVYITRHNIRARTVGALRAEIATLQDIRRTAGLPPLFVAADQEGGIVGHLSPPLTKVPALATLAGLAPDEQQAKAEEFGRIHGRELADLGVNLNLAPVLDLKPPPRRNRLDFHTLIGQRAIATDPVVVGTIATAYVRGLEESGVGATLKHFPGIGRVDGDTHHFSANLDTPVTELEATDWRPFREVLSRSRSALMVGHVTLTAVDPDRAASHSKRVVQGIIRDKWNYHGVVMTDDLVMGAIYQNDVCKAVVEAINGGVDLLLVAYDGVQFYRVFACALEGSRQDKLDAAMLRASAGRLDSGRPVVQARTVSRAISADRQE
;
A
#
# COMPACT_ATOMS: atom_id res chain seq x y z
N MET A 1 -18.44 39.26 30.11
CA MET A 1 -17.56 38.24 30.75
C MET A 1 -18.24 36.90 31.09
N GLN A 2 -19.46 36.87 31.65
CA GLN A 2 -20.11 35.59 32.01
C GLN A 2 -20.52 34.73 30.81
N LEU A 3 -21.00 35.36 29.73
CA LEU A 3 -21.35 34.67 28.47
C LEU A 3 -20.15 33.95 27.86
N LEU A 4 -19.01 34.63 27.72
CA LEU A 4 -17.74 34.06 27.27
C LEU A 4 -17.28 32.86 28.11
N ARG A 5 -17.46 32.93 29.45
CA ARG A 5 -17.15 31.80 30.34
C ARG A 5 -18.08 30.60 30.14
N ARG A 6 -19.37 30.84 29.83
CA ARG A 6 -20.35 29.78 29.52
C ARG A 6 -20.04 29.13 28.17
N ILE A 7 -19.75 29.94 27.15
CA ILE A 7 -19.34 29.48 25.82
C ILE A 7 -18.07 28.61 25.91
N GLY A 8 -17.05 29.07 26.64
CA GLY A 8 -15.82 28.29 26.81
C GLY A 8 -16.03 26.93 27.48
N LEU A 9 -16.96 26.84 28.44
CA LEU A 9 -17.31 25.56 29.07
C LEU A 9 -18.07 24.62 28.14
N ILE A 10 -18.95 25.16 27.29
CA ILE A 10 -19.66 24.38 26.27
C ILE A 10 -18.66 23.84 25.25
N LEU A 11 -17.74 24.68 24.76
CA LEU A 11 -16.69 24.25 23.83
C LEU A 11 -15.79 23.16 24.45
N LEU A 12 -15.41 23.29 25.72
CA LEU A 12 -14.64 22.24 26.41
C LEU A 12 -15.41 20.93 26.54
N ARG A 13 -16.74 20.96 26.69
CA ARG A 13 -17.56 19.75 26.73
C ARG A 13 -17.65 19.09 25.36
N LEU A 14 -17.78 19.88 24.30
CA LEU A 14 -17.86 19.38 22.92
C LEU A 14 -16.50 18.86 22.41
N ALA A 15 -15.39 19.48 22.84
CA ALA A 15 -14.05 19.07 22.43
C ALA A 15 -13.56 17.79 23.14
N ALA A 16 -14.05 17.48 24.35
CA ALA A 16 -13.55 16.32 25.10
C ALA A 16 -13.83 14.96 24.40
N PRO A 17 -15.03 14.68 23.85
CA PRO A 17 -15.27 13.47 23.06
C PRO A 17 -14.38 13.36 21.82
N VAL A 18 -14.13 14.48 21.13
CA VAL A 18 -13.24 14.51 19.95
C VAL A 18 -11.80 14.19 20.35
N ALA A 19 -11.32 14.80 21.44
CA ALA A 19 -10.00 14.50 22.01
C ALA A 19 -9.88 13.03 22.45
N ALA A 20 -10.91 12.49 23.11
CA ALA A 20 -10.94 11.10 23.54
C ALA A 20 -10.93 10.14 22.34
N PHE A 21 -11.69 10.43 21.29
CA PHE A 21 -11.70 9.68 20.04
C PHE A 21 -10.33 9.68 19.36
N ALA A 22 -9.71 10.86 19.20
CA ALA A 22 -8.38 10.99 18.61
C ALA A 22 -7.32 10.23 19.43
N ALA A 23 -7.41 10.28 20.77
CA ALA A 23 -6.49 9.57 21.65
C ALA A 23 -6.65 8.04 21.60
N ALA A 24 -7.88 7.54 21.59
CA ALA A 24 -8.14 6.10 21.45
C ALA A 24 -7.66 5.55 20.11
N ASN A 25 -7.73 6.37 19.07
CA ASN A 25 -7.39 6.01 17.70
C ASN A 25 -6.04 6.62 17.25
N LYS A 26 -5.10 6.86 18.16
CA LYS A 26 -3.83 7.57 17.86
C LYS A 26 -3.01 7.00 16.70
N ASN A 27 -3.18 5.70 16.42
CA ASN A 27 -2.51 4.95 15.37
C ASN A 27 -3.43 4.68 14.19
N ASP A 28 -4.56 5.37 14.09
CA ASP A 28 -5.43 5.28 12.91
C ASP A 28 -4.71 5.94 11.72
N PRO A 29 -4.77 5.36 10.51
CA PRO A 29 -4.13 5.90 9.30
C PRO A 29 -4.58 7.34 8.99
N TYR A 30 -5.85 7.67 9.24
CA TYR A 30 -6.38 9.02 8.98
C TYR A 30 -5.90 10.06 9.99
N LEU A 31 -5.30 9.61 11.09
CA LEU A 31 -4.69 10.47 12.12
C LEU A 31 -3.16 10.49 12.02
N VAL A 32 -2.56 10.06 10.89
CA VAL A 32 -1.10 10.08 10.67
C VAL A 32 -0.50 11.46 10.94
N LEU A 33 -1.18 12.54 10.53
CA LEU A 33 -0.71 13.92 10.72
C LEU A 33 -0.67 14.35 12.19
N LEU A 34 -1.44 13.69 13.07
CA LEU A 34 -1.44 13.94 14.50
C LEU A 34 -0.38 13.13 15.25
N ARG A 35 0.27 12.15 14.61
CA ARG A 35 1.26 11.31 15.31
C ARG A 35 2.49 12.11 15.72
N GLY A 36 3.19 11.62 16.74
CA GLY A 36 4.33 12.32 17.33
C GLY A 36 3.88 13.58 18.08
N ALA A 37 4.22 14.76 17.53
CA ALA A 37 3.98 16.05 18.19
C ALA A 37 2.49 16.32 18.47
N GLY A 38 1.57 15.91 17.59
CA GLY A 38 0.13 16.11 17.81
C GLY A 38 -0.40 15.30 19.00
N ASN A 39 0.01 14.04 19.14
CA ASN A 39 -0.33 13.19 20.29
C ASN A 39 0.22 13.78 21.59
N ILE A 40 1.47 14.27 21.55
CA ILE A 40 2.11 14.93 22.70
C ILE A 40 1.32 16.19 23.08
N ALA A 41 0.99 17.04 22.12
CA ALA A 41 0.21 18.25 22.33
C ALA A 41 -1.18 17.95 22.90
N LEU A 42 -1.86 16.90 22.40
CA LEU A 42 -3.17 16.49 22.89
C LEU A 42 -3.14 16.06 24.36
N VAL A 43 -2.11 15.30 24.76
CA VAL A 43 -1.91 14.88 26.16
C VAL A 43 -1.63 16.09 27.04
N PHE A 44 -0.69 16.96 26.65
CA PHE A 44 -0.38 18.18 27.42
C PHE A 44 -1.58 19.12 27.55
N ALA A 45 -2.32 19.33 26.46
CA ALA A 45 -3.53 20.15 26.47
C ALA A 45 -4.59 19.57 27.42
N SER A 46 -4.80 18.25 27.40
CA SER A 46 -5.75 17.58 28.28
C SER A 46 -5.37 17.74 29.75
N ILE A 47 -4.09 17.54 30.10
CA ILE A 47 -3.57 17.73 31.46
C ILE A 47 -3.71 19.19 31.90
N ALA A 48 -3.35 20.14 31.04
CA ALA A 48 -3.48 21.57 31.34
C ALA A 48 -4.94 21.97 31.58
N ILE A 49 -5.87 21.46 30.78
CA ILE A 49 -7.31 21.69 30.97
C ILE A 49 -7.77 21.14 32.32
N VAL A 50 -7.37 19.92 32.69
CA VAL A 50 -7.68 19.33 34.01
C VAL A 50 -7.14 20.22 35.14
N ILE A 51 -5.89 20.67 35.07
CA ILE A 51 -5.28 21.56 36.08
C ILE A 51 -6.07 22.87 36.20
N VAL A 52 -6.46 23.48 35.08
CA VAL A 52 -7.25 24.72 35.07
C VAL A 52 -8.64 24.52 35.66
N LEU A 53 -9.33 23.42 35.30
CA LEU A 53 -10.65 23.08 35.85
C LEU A 53 -10.57 22.84 37.37
N TRP A 54 -9.50 22.20 37.83
CA TRP A 54 -9.25 21.95 39.25
C TRP A 54 -8.99 23.25 40.01
N ARG A 55 -8.04 24.08 39.53
CA ARG A 55 -7.70 25.38 40.13
C ARG A 55 -8.87 26.35 40.19
N ARG A 56 -9.79 26.30 39.22
CA ARG A 56 -11.01 27.12 39.20
C ARG A 56 -12.17 26.55 40.04
N GLY A 57 -11.93 25.52 40.85
CA GLY A 57 -12.93 24.93 41.74
C GLY A 57 -14.09 24.24 41.01
N ARG A 58 -13.96 23.94 39.72
CA ARG A 58 -15.05 23.38 38.91
C ARG A 58 -15.41 21.95 39.32
N TRP A 59 -14.47 21.22 39.92
CA TRP A 59 -14.67 19.87 40.46
C TRP A 59 -15.68 19.78 41.63
N ARG A 60 -16.14 20.92 42.19
CA ARG A 60 -17.06 20.93 43.33
C ARG A 60 -18.50 20.55 42.95
N SER A 61 -18.92 20.77 41.70
CA SER A 61 -20.25 20.37 41.21
C SER A 61 -20.21 19.06 40.44
N ILE A 62 -21.33 18.33 40.40
CA ILE A 62 -21.47 17.08 39.62
C ILE A 62 -21.06 17.31 38.15
N ALA A 63 -21.62 18.35 37.52
CA ALA A 63 -21.33 18.68 36.13
C ALA A 63 -19.85 19.02 35.86
N GLY A 64 -19.15 19.58 36.85
CA GLY A 64 -17.73 19.86 36.72
C GLY A 64 -16.83 18.66 37.04
N LYS A 65 -17.24 17.75 37.94
CA LYS A 65 -16.60 16.43 38.10
C LYS A 65 -16.64 15.64 36.80
N LEU A 66 -17.82 15.57 36.16
CA LEU A 66 -17.99 14.92 34.85
C LEU A 66 -17.05 15.54 33.80
N LEU A 67 -16.96 16.87 33.75
CA LEU A 67 -16.07 17.55 32.81
C LEU A 67 -14.58 17.25 33.07
N VAL A 68 -14.15 17.23 34.34
CA VAL A 68 -12.76 16.85 34.69
C VAL A 68 -12.50 15.40 34.26
N MET A 69 -13.40 14.47 34.56
CA MET A 69 -13.27 13.06 34.15
C MET A 69 -13.19 12.91 32.63
N LEU A 70 -14.01 13.65 31.88
CA LEU A 70 -13.94 13.67 30.40
C LEU A 70 -12.58 14.12 29.87
N TRP A 71 -11.90 15.05 30.54
CA TRP A 71 -10.57 15.52 30.13
C TRP A 71 -9.41 14.71 30.71
N CYS A 72 -9.65 13.85 31.71
CA CYS A 72 -8.72 12.80 32.11
C CYS A 72 -8.69 11.61 31.12
N LEU A 73 -9.75 11.46 30.33
CA LEU A 73 -9.93 10.32 29.43
C LEU A 73 -8.93 10.28 28.26
N PRO A 74 -8.59 11.38 27.55
CA PRO A 74 -7.68 11.31 26.40
C PRO A 74 -6.28 10.79 26.76
N PRO A 75 -5.58 11.27 27.81
CA PRO A 75 -4.29 10.67 28.18
C PRO A 75 -4.38 9.18 28.51
N LEU A 76 -5.42 8.75 29.23
CA LEU A 76 -5.63 7.35 29.58
C LEU A 76 -5.88 6.47 28.33
N LEU A 77 -6.74 6.92 27.42
CA LEU A 77 -7.02 6.24 26.16
C LEU A 77 -5.79 6.18 25.26
N MET A 78 -5.00 7.26 25.20
CA MET A 78 -3.74 7.32 24.45
C MET A 78 -2.74 6.29 24.98
N SER A 79 -2.56 6.22 26.31
CA SER A 79 -1.70 5.22 26.95
C SER A 79 -2.20 3.80 26.69
N ALA A 80 -3.50 3.54 26.84
CA ALA A 80 -4.08 2.23 26.56
C ALA A 80 -3.91 1.83 25.08
N ALA A 81 -4.10 2.76 24.15
CA ALA A 81 -3.88 2.54 22.72
C ALA A 81 -2.40 2.29 22.41
N HIS A 82 -1.48 2.99 23.08
CA HIS A 82 -0.04 2.74 22.95
C HIS A 82 0.35 1.35 23.43
N VAL A 83 -0.08 0.97 24.64
CA VAL A 83 0.21 -0.35 25.21
C VAL A 83 -0.35 -1.45 24.32
N ARG A 84 -1.60 -1.33 23.84
CA ARG A 84 -2.18 -2.30 22.89
C ARG A 84 -1.35 -2.44 21.62
N PHE A 85 -0.86 -1.33 21.07
CA PHE A 85 0.00 -1.35 19.90
C PHE A 85 1.34 -2.04 20.18
N GLU A 86 2.02 -1.68 21.27
CA GLU A 86 3.31 -2.30 21.62
C GLU A 86 3.16 -3.79 21.91
N LEU A 87 2.13 -4.20 22.65
CA LEU A 87 1.84 -5.62 22.88
C LEU A 87 1.64 -6.38 21.57
N ARG A 88 0.89 -5.81 20.62
CA ARG A 88 0.70 -6.41 19.30
C ARG A 88 2.01 -6.50 18.52
N LYS A 89 2.79 -5.41 18.49
CA LYS A 89 4.10 -5.36 17.84
C LYS A 89 5.04 -6.41 18.42
N HIS A 90 5.10 -6.52 19.75
CA HIS A 90 5.87 -7.55 20.44
C HIS A 90 5.40 -8.95 20.07
N ALA A 91 4.09 -9.21 20.06
CA ALA A 91 3.54 -10.51 19.68
C ALA A 91 3.88 -10.91 18.23
N VAL A 92 3.81 -9.96 17.28
CA VAL A 92 4.21 -10.19 15.88
C VAL A 92 5.71 -10.44 15.77
N LEU A 93 6.55 -9.65 16.44
CA LEU A 93 8.01 -9.81 16.39
C LEU A 93 8.50 -11.08 17.13
N ALA A 94 7.68 -11.62 18.03
CA ALA A 94 7.92 -12.85 18.77
C ALA A 94 7.26 -14.09 18.13
N SER A 95 6.61 -13.95 16.96
CA SER A 95 6.06 -15.11 16.25
C SER A 95 7.17 -16.12 15.92
N SER A 96 6.80 -17.39 15.90
CA SER A 96 7.74 -18.48 15.65
C SER A 96 8.29 -18.45 14.22
N ASP A 97 9.47 -19.03 14.00
CA ASP A 97 10.07 -19.12 12.66
C ASP A 97 9.17 -19.82 11.62
N PRO A 98 8.42 -20.91 11.96
CA PRO A 98 7.47 -21.51 11.02
C PRO A 98 6.36 -20.55 10.61
N GLU A 99 5.73 -19.84 11.56
CA GLU A 99 4.66 -18.86 11.25
C GLU A 99 5.21 -17.72 10.38
N ALA A 100 6.39 -17.20 10.72
CA ALA A 100 7.03 -16.13 9.96
C ALA A 100 7.35 -16.57 8.53
N ARG A 101 7.94 -17.76 8.35
CA ARG A 101 8.27 -18.31 7.03
C ARG A 101 7.04 -18.63 6.18
N GLN A 102 5.93 -19.01 6.80
CA GLN A 102 4.69 -19.31 6.08
C GLN A 102 3.93 -18.05 5.66
N LEU A 103 3.79 -17.07 6.54
CA LEU A 103 2.95 -15.89 6.29
C LEU A 103 3.73 -14.70 5.75
N GLY A 104 4.94 -14.46 6.25
CA GLY A 104 5.73 -13.28 5.93
C GLY A 104 5.99 -13.04 4.44
N PRO A 105 6.28 -14.06 3.61
CA PRO A 105 6.45 -13.88 2.16
C PRO A 105 5.28 -13.19 1.46
N HIS A 106 4.07 -13.27 2.03
CA HIS A 106 2.84 -12.70 1.50
C HIS A 106 2.60 -11.23 1.89
N PHE A 107 3.55 -10.56 2.56
CA PHE A 107 3.39 -9.16 2.94
C PHE A 107 4.43 -8.25 2.29
N MET A 108 3.96 -7.13 1.76
CA MET A 108 4.78 -6.01 1.32
C MET A 108 4.46 -4.78 2.17
N VAL A 109 5.49 -4.13 2.70
CA VAL A 109 5.31 -3.03 3.67
C VAL A 109 6.08 -1.77 3.27
N GLY A 110 5.44 -0.61 3.30
CA GLY A 110 6.14 0.67 3.31
C GLY A 110 6.67 0.99 4.70
N TYR A 111 7.73 1.77 4.83
CA TYR A 111 8.36 1.99 6.15
C TYR A 111 8.92 3.40 6.29
N SER A 112 8.88 3.94 7.51
CA SER A 112 9.50 5.22 7.88
C SER A 112 10.74 5.06 8.78
N SER A 113 10.98 3.86 9.31
CA SER A 113 12.08 3.53 10.22
C SER A 113 12.88 2.36 9.66
N PHE A 114 14.13 2.61 9.26
CA PHE A 114 15.02 1.56 8.75
C PHE A 114 15.25 0.43 9.75
N PRO A 115 15.59 0.70 11.04
CA PRO A 115 15.79 -0.37 12.02
C PRO A 115 14.56 -1.28 12.20
N GLU A 116 13.37 -0.72 12.02
CA GLU A 116 12.13 -1.47 12.14
C GLU A 116 11.91 -2.41 10.95
N VAL A 117 12.01 -1.91 9.71
CA VAL A 117 11.86 -2.76 8.52
C VAL A 117 12.99 -3.77 8.38
N ALA A 118 14.22 -3.43 8.79
CA ALA A 118 15.35 -4.35 8.83
C ALA A 118 15.06 -5.56 9.72
N ARG A 119 14.47 -5.34 10.90
CA ARG A 119 14.05 -6.41 11.81
C ARG A 119 12.93 -7.28 11.22
N LEU A 120 11.99 -6.69 10.49
CA LEU A 120 10.95 -7.46 9.79
C LEU A 120 11.54 -8.33 8.69
N ALA A 121 12.48 -7.79 7.90
CA ALA A 121 13.16 -8.50 6.84
C ALA A 121 14.00 -9.67 7.37
N GLU A 122 14.79 -9.44 8.41
CA GLU A 122 15.63 -10.43 9.09
C GLU A 122 14.82 -11.61 9.62
N LYS A 123 13.69 -11.33 10.30
CA LYS A 123 12.81 -12.36 10.87
C LYS A 123 11.95 -13.08 9.83
N GLY A 124 11.99 -12.64 8.57
CA GLY A 124 11.15 -13.20 7.52
C GLY A 124 9.68 -12.87 7.63
N LEU A 125 9.32 -11.79 8.33
CA LEU A 125 7.94 -11.34 8.50
C LEU A 125 7.38 -10.61 7.27
N ILE A 126 8.22 -10.31 6.29
CA ILE A 126 7.85 -9.64 5.04
C ILE A 126 8.53 -10.31 3.84
N GLY A 127 7.84 -10.28 2.70
CA GLY A 127 8.32 -10.71 1.40
C GLY A 127 8.71 -9.56 0.48
N GLY A 128 8.32 -8.33 0.83
CA GLY A 128 8.70 -7.13 0.11
C GLY A 128 8.64 -5.84 0.90
N VAL A 129 9.22 -4.79 0.33
CA VAL A 129 9.15 -3.42 0.81
C VAL A 129 8.62 -2.49 -0.28
N TYR A 130 7.88 -1.47 0.12
CA TYR A 130 7.35 -0.43 -0.77
C TYR A 130 8.03 0.91 -0.48
N ILE A 131 8.69 1.45 -1.50
CA ILE A 131 9.51 2.66 -1.42
C ILE A 131 8.72 3.83 -2.00
N THR A 132 8.66 4.93 -1.25
CA THR A 132 7.96 6.14 -1.69
C THR A 132 8.82 7.39 -1.56
N ARG A 133 8.25 8.55 -1.92
CA ARG A 133 8.84 9.87 -1.75
C ARG A 133 9.42 10.10 -0.36
N HIS A 134 8.79 9.60 0.71
CA HIS A 134 9.30 9.84 2.06
C HIS A 134 10.63 9.13 2.33
N ASN A 135 10.92 8.01 1.65
CA ASN A 135 12.17 7.27 1.81
C ASN A 135 13.37 7.98 1.16
N ILE A 136 13.12 8.79 0.12
CA ILE A 136 14.17 9.53 -0.62
C ILE A 136 14.20 11.02 -0.28
N ARG A 137 13.18 11.56 0.38
CA ARG A 137 13.10 12.98 0.72
C ARG A 137 14.30 13.40 1.56
N ALA A 138 14.98 14.46 1.13
CA ALA A 138 16.19 15.00 1.77
C ALA A 138 17.36 14.00 1.87
N ARG A 139 17.38 12.98 1.00
CA ARG A 139 18.45 11.99 0.90
C ARG A 139 18.96 11.92 -0.53
N THR A 140 20.17 11.40 -0.71
CA THR A 140 20.72 11.12 -2.05
C THR A 140 20.19 9.79 -2.57
N VAL A 141 20.14 9.64 -3.90
CA VAL A 141 19.84 8.35 -4.58
C VAL A 141 20.79 7.25 -4.08
N GLY A 142 22.07 7.57 -3.87
CA GLY A 142 23.06 6.62 -3.33
C GLY A 142 22.75 6.13 -1.92
N ALA A 143 22.22 7.00 -1.04
CA ALA A 143 21.84 6.62 0.31
C ALA A 143 20.66 5.62 0.33
N LEU A 144 19.66 5.84 -0.54
CA LEU A 144 18.55 4.91 -0.67
C LEU A 144 18.99 3.58 -1.31
N ARG A 145 19.85 3.63 -2.33
CA ARG A 145 20.45 2.42 -2.94
C ARG A 145 21.17 1.56 -1.89
N ALA A 146 22.01 2.18 -1.06
CA ALA A 146 22.73 1.47 0.01
C ALA A 146 21.77 0.87 1.05
N GLU A 147 20.69 1.58 1.39
CA GLU A 147 19.66 1.08 2.30
C GLU A 147 18.95 -0.16 1.76
N ILE A 148 18.54 -0.13 0.49
CA ILE A 148 17.90 -1.27 -0.19
C ILE A 148 18.87 -2.46 -0.27
N ALA A 149 20.13 -2.22 -0.62
CA ALA A 149 21.16 -3.26 -0.64
C ALA A 149 21.35 -3.91 0.75
N THR A 150 21.35 -3.09 1.81
CA THR A 150 21.44 -3.59 3.19
C THR A 150 20.26 -4.48 3.55
N LEU A 151 19.03 -4.15 3.14
CA LEU A 151 17.85 -5.02 3.36
C LEU A 151 18.00 -6.36 2.63
N GLN A 152 18.53 -6.36 1.41
CA GLN A 152 18.77 -7.60 0.67
C GLN A 152 19.89 -8.45 1.31
N ASP A 153 20.94 -7.83 1.84
CA ASP A 153 22.02 -8.52 2.55
C ASP A 153 21.56 -9.14 3.87
N ILE A 154 20.68 -8.44 4.62
CA ILE A 154 20.02 -8.97 5.82
C ILE A 154 19.25 -10.24 5.47
N ARG A 155 18.46 -10.23 4.40
CA ARG A 155 17.69 -11.39 3.94
C ARG A 155 18.57 -12.56 3.55
N ARG A 156 19.65 -12.28 2.81
CA ARG A 156 20.63 -13.28 2.39
C ARG A 156 21.30 -13.95 3.60
N THR A 157 21.71 -13.13 4.58
CA THR A 157 22.35 -13.61 5.81
C THR A 157 21.39 -14.48 6.65
N ALA A 158 20.10 -14.14 6.65
CA ALA A 158 19.06 -14.93 7.30
C ALA A 158 18.67 -16.21 6.54
N GLY A 159 19.24 -16.46 5.34
CA GLY A 159 18.89 -17.62 4.51
C GLY A 159 17.47 -17.53 3.92
N LEU A 160 16.97 -16.33 3.69
CA LEU A 160 15.62 -16.07 3.21
C LEU A 160 15.63 -15.52 1.77
N PRO A 161 14.56 -15.74 0.98
CA PRO A 161 14.48 -15.22 -0.40
C PRO A 161 14.66 -13.68 -0.49
N PRO A 162 15.21 -13.14 -1.59
CA PRO A 162 15.37 -11.69 -1.75
C PRO A 162 14.02 -10.97 -1.72
N LEU A 163 13.97 -9.75 -1.16
CA LEU A 163 12.72 -8.98 -1.10
C LEU A 163 12.27 -8.53 -2.49
N PHE A 164 10.96 -8.49 -2.70
CA PHE A 164 10.38 -7.57 -3.67
C PHE A 164 10.64 -6.15 -3.18
N VAL A 165 11.19 -5.29 -4.02
CA VAL A 165 11.42 -3.88 -3.72
C VAL A 165 10.59 -3.12 -4.73
N ALA A 166 9.47 -2.59 -4.26
CA ALA A 166 8.46 -1.95 -5.09
C ALA A 166 8.53 -0.43 -4.98
N ALA A 167 8.15 0.27 -6.05
CA ALA A 167 7.88 1.70 -6.04
C ALA A 167 6.75 2.04 -7.00
N ASP A 168 6.09 3.18 -6.77
CA ASP A 168 5.11 3.75 -7.71
C ASP A 168 5.78 4.83 -8.57
N GLN A 169 6.20 4.42 -9.77
CA GLN A 169 6.80 5.30 -10.76
C GLN A 169 6.05 5.14 -12.10
N GLU A 170 4.84 5.72 -12.16
CA GLU A 170 3.94 5.68 -13.33
C GLU A 170 4.31 6.72 -14.39
N GLY A 171 4.88 7.85 -13.95
CA GLY A 171 5.05 9.07 -14.75
C GLY A 171 3.95 10.08 -14.45
N GLY A 172 4.10 11.31 -14.97
CA GLY A 172 3.14 12.37 -14.76
C GLY A 172 3.03 12.81 -13.30
N ILE A 173 1.84 12.65 -12.70
CA ILE A 173 1.55 13.08 -11.32
C ILE A 173 1.97 12.03 -10.27
N VAL A 174 2.08 10.75 -10.66
CA VAL A 174 2.52 9.64 -9.80
C VAL A 174 3.94 9.22 -10.20
N GLY A 175 4.91 9.88 -9.61
CA GLY A 175 6.33 9.56 -9.70
C GLY A 175 6.97 9.78 -8.35
N HIS A 176 6.77 8.85 -7.41
CA HIS A 176 7.11 9.04 -6.01
C HIS A 176 8.60 9.32 -5.80
N LEU A 177 9.46 8.81 -6.69
CA LEU A 177 10.91 8.96 -6.60
C LEU A 177 11.46 10.13 -7.44
N SER A 178 10.60 10.87 -8.15
CA SER A 178 10.98 12.11 -8.86
C SER A 178 10.85 13.35 -7.95
N PRO A 179 11.71 14.38 -8.09
CA PRO A 179 12.76 14.57 -9.11
C PRO A 179 14.14 13.91 -8.89
N PRO A 180 14.47 13.23 -7.76
CA PRO A 180 15.73 12.48 -7.69
C PRO A 180 15.93 11.49 -8.84
N LEU A 181 14.83 10.91 -9.34
CA LEU A 181 14.75 10.19 -10.62
C LEU A 181 14.12 11.05 -11.72
N THR A 182 14.37 10.70 -12.98
CA THR A 182 13.82 11.38 -14.15
C THR A 182 12.30 11.44 -14.08
N LYS A 183 11.75 12.65 -14.24
CA LYS A 183 10.31 12.86 -14.31
C LYS A 183 9.82 12.65 -15.74
N VAL A 184 9.37 11.45 -16.03
CA VAL A 184 8.73 11.11 -17.31
C VAL A 184 7.30 11.67 -17.37
N PRO A 185 6.82 12.16 -18.54
CA PRO A 185 5.41 12.55 -18.72
C PRO A 185 4.42 11.41 -18.44
N ALA A 186 3.14 11.73 -18.24
CA ALA A 186 2.11 10.70 -18.09
C ALA A 186 1.97 9.91 -19.41
N LEU A 187 1.78 8.59 -19.34
CA LEU A 187 1.57 7.76 -20.54
C LEU A 187 0.37 8.22 -21.39
N ALA A 188 -0.60 8.90 -20.78
CA ALA A 188 -1.72 9.53 -21.48
C ALA A 188 -1.32 10.57 -22.53
N THR A 189 -0.11 11.17 -22.44
CA THR A 189 0.38 12.10 -23.46
C THR A 189 0.69 11.40 -24.78
N LEU A 190 0.83 10.08 -24.77
CA LEU A 190 1.15 9.29 -25.96
C LEU A 190 -0.10 8.88 -26.75
N ALA A 191 -1.29 8.90 -26.11
CA ALA A 191 -2.52 8.34 -26.69
C ALA A 191 -2.96 8.96 -28.03
N GLY A 192 -2.53 10.19 -28.34
CA GLY A 192 -2.84 10.89 -29.59
C GLY A 192 -1.82 10.72 -30.71
N LEU A 193 -0.72 9.98 -30.47
CA LEU A 193 0.33 9.75 -31.46
C LEU A 193 -0.04 8.61 -32.42
N ALA A 194 0.70 8.48 -33.53
CA ALA A 194 0.59 7.32 -34.40
C ALA A 194 0.98 6.01 -33.65
N PRO A 195 0.38 4.84 -33.95
CA PRO A 195 0.60 3.62 -33.16
C PRO A 195 2.05 3.16 -33.01
N ASP A 196 2.87 3.36 -34.03
CA ASP A 196 4.32 3.11 -34.01
C ASP A 196 5.07 4.07 -33.08
N GLU A 197 4.73 5.37 -33.13
CA GLU A 197 5.26 6.36 -32.20
C GLU A 197 4.81 6.12 -30.75
N GLN A 198 3.56 5.69 -30.55
CA GLN A 198 3.02 5.30 -29.25
C GLN A 198 3.89 4.23 -28.61
N GLN A 199 4.17 3.15 -29.35
CA GLN A 199 4.99 2.05 -28.87
C GLN A 199 6.41 2.49 -28.59
N ALA A 200 7.07 3.17 -29.54
CA ALA A 200 8.45 3.58 -29.40
C ALA A 200 8.68 4.49 -28.18
N LYS A 201 7.80 5.49 -27.97
CA LYS A 201 7.91 6.39 -26.82
C LYS A 201 7.52 5.74 -25.51
N ALA A 202 6.52 4.86 -25.51
CA ALA A 202 6.11 4.15 -24.30
C ALA A 202 7.22 3.21 -23.81
N GLU A 203 7.88 2.50 -24.74
CA GLU A 203 9.05 1.69 -24.44
C GLU A 203 10.23 2.52 -23.95
N GLU A 204 10.49 3.68 -24.56
CA GLU A 204 11.50 4.62 -24.08
C GLU A 204 11.23 5.05 -22.63
N PHE A 205 9.98 5.40 -22.30
CA PHE A 205 9.55 5.78 -20.96
C PHE A 205 9.76 4.61 -19.98
N GLY A 206 9.36 3.41 -20.38
CA GLY A 206 9.57 2.17 -19.62
C GLY A 206 11.06 1.93 -19.34
N ARG A 207 11.92 2.11 -20.34
CA ARG A 207 13.38 1.92 -20.22
C ARG A 207 14.07 2.97 -19.36
N ILE A 208 13.57 4.21 -19.35
CA ILE A 208 14.04 5.25 -18.42
C ILE A 208 13.74 4.84 -16.98
N HIS A 209 12.47 4.55 -16.67
CA HIS A 209 12.09 4.10 -15.33
C HIS A 209 12.78 2.80 -14.95
N GLY A 210 12.82 1.81 -15.85
CA GLY A 210 13.42 0.50 -15.62
C GLY A 210 14.87 0.60 -15.19
N ARG A 211 15.69 1.38 -15.91
CA ARG A 211 17.11 1.55 -15.56
C ARG A 211 17.30 2.26 -14.24
N GLU A 212 16.61 3.37 -14.03
CA GLU A 212 16.78 4.17 -12.80
C GLU A 212 16.27 3.44 -11.54
N LEU A 213 15.19 2.68 -11.67
CA LEU A 213 14.67 1.83 -10.60
C LEU A 213 15.61 0.65 -10.33
N ALA A 214 16.07 -0.06 -11.37
CA ALA A 214 17.03 -1.16 -11.21
C ALA A 214 18.33 -0.68 -10.54
N ASP A 215 18.80 0.51 -10.92
CA ASP A 215 19.98 1.14 -10.32
C ASP A 215 19.78 1.41 -8.82
N LEU A 216 18.58 1.80 -8.38
CA LEU A 216 18.27 1.92 -6.96
C LEU A 216 18.18 0.56 -6.23
N GLY A 217 18.04 -0.55 -6.95
CA GLY A 217 17.70 -1.86 -6.40
C GLY A 217 16.20 -2.12 -6.27
N VAL A 218 15.37 -1.25 -6.86
CA VAL A 218 13.93 -1.50 -7.05
C VAL A 218 13.78 -2.53 -8.17
N ASN A 219 12.97 -3.56 -7.92
CA ASN A 219 12.81 -4.70 -8.84
C ASN A 219 11.36 -4.96 -9.25
N LEU A 220 10.43 -4.18 -8.72
CA LEU A 220 9.02 -4.17 -9.11
C LEU A 220 8.55 -2.72 -9.22
N ASN A 221 8.01 -2.31 -10.36
CA ASN A 221 7.32 -1.05 -10.50
C ASN A 221 5.82 -1.30 -10.42
N LEU A 222 5.11 -0.53 -9.59
CA LEU A 222 3.67 -0.59 -9.46
C LEU A 222 3.00 0.22 -10.58
N ALA A 223 3.36 -0.07 -11.82
CA ALA A 223 2.91 0.58 -13.05
C ALA A 223 2.97 -0.42 -14.21
N PRO A 224 2.22 -0.22 -15.31
CA PRO A 224 1.36 0.93 -15.61
C PRO A 224 -0.11 0.80 -15.13
N VAL A 225 -0.82 1.93 -15.19
CA VAL A 225 -2.27 2.00 -14.99
C VAL A 225 -2.99 1.58 -16.28
N LEU A 226 -3.84 0.57 -16.20
CA LEU A 226 -4.64 0.01 -17.29
C LEU A 226 -6.13 0.34 -17.18
N ASP A 227 -6.54 1.02 -16.12
CA ASP A 227 -7.89 1.56 -16.01
C ASP A 227 -8.22 2.43 -17.24
N LEU A 228 -9.42 2.23 -17.80
CA LEU A 228 -9.87 3.07 -18.90
C LEU A 228 -10.17 4.48 -18.38
N LYS A 229 -9.80 5.48 -19.17
CA LYS A 229 -9.94 6.87 -18.78
C LYS A 229 -11.43 7.23 -18.64
N PRO A 230 -11.87 7.76 -17.49
CA PRO A 230 -13.24 8.24 -17.35
C PRO A 230 -13.53 9.38 -18.32
N PRO A 231 -14.81 9.61 -18.65
CA PRO A 231 -15.24 10.84 -19.31
C PRO A 231 -14.73 12.08 -18.55
N PRO A 232 -14.41 13.18 -19.25
CA PRO A 232 -13.92 14.41 -18.64
C PRO A 232 -15.05 15.10 -17.86
N ARG A 233 -15.30 14.62 -16.65
CA ARG A 233 -16.24 15.19 -15.68
C ARG A 233 -15.51 15.34 -14.36
N ARG A 234 -15.71 16.48 -13.70
CA ARG A 234 -15.18 16.69 -12.35
C ARG A 234 -15.87 15.73 -11.38
N ASN A 235 -15.20 14.64 -11.05
CA ASN A 235 -15.62 13.79 -9.95
C ASN A 235 -15.22 14.50 -8.64
N ARG A 236 -16.21 14.97 -7.88
CA ARG A 236 -15.98 15.67 -6.61
C ARG A 236 -15.64 14.72 -5.46
N LEU A 237 -15.78 13.42 -5.68
CA LEU A 237 -15.54 12.37 -4.70
C LEU A 237 -14.23 11.61 -4.98
N ASP A 238 -13.50 11.93 -6.05
CA ASP A 238 -12.16 11.42 -6.35
C ASP A 238 -11.08 12.44 -5.95
N PHE A 239 -10.45 12.21 -4.79
CA PHE A 239 -9.50 13.15 -4.20
C PHE A 239 -8.04 12.68 -4.34
N HIS A 240 -7.81 11.37 -4.23
CA HIS A 240 -6.49 10.75 -4.16
C HIS A 240 -6.26 9.76 -5.31
N THR A 241 -7.29 9.08 -5.80
CA THR A 241 -7.15 8.13 -6.92
C THR A 241 -6.77 8.88 -8.20
N LEU A 242 -7.46 9.99 -8.49
CA LEU A 242 -7.26 10.90 -9.63
C LEU A 242 -7.11 10.17 -10.97
N ILE A 243 -7.96 9.16 -11.19
CA ILE A 243 -7.75 8.19 -12.29
C ILE A 243 -7.79 8.86 -13.65
N GLY A 244 -8.58 9.92 -13.83
CA GLY A 244 -8.63 10.71 -15.07
C GLY A 244 -7.31 11.39 -15.45
N GLN A 245 -6.39 11.59 -14.50
CA GLN A 245 -5.05 12.13 -14.75
C GLN A 245 -3.98 11.05 -14.99
N ARG A 246 -4.26 9.80 -14.60
CA ARG A 246 -3.32 8.66 -14.64
C ARG A 246 -3.61 7.69 -15.79
N ALA A 247 -4.89 7.47 -16.08
CA ALA A 247 -5.35 6.57 -17.13
C ALA A 247 -4.89 7.05 -18.52
N ILE A 248 -4.43 6.09 -19.32
CA ILE A 248 -3.79 6.33 -20.62
C ILE A 248 -4.80 6.89 -21.63
N ALA A 249 -5.90 6.16 -21.87
CA ALA A 249 -6.89 6.48 -22.90
C ALA A 249 -8.25 5.89 -22.54
N THR A 250 -9.30 6.30 -23.28
CA THR A 250 -10.64 5.69 -23.22
C THR A 250 -10.71 4.40 -24.04
N ASP A 251 -9.90 4.29 -25.10
CA ASP A 251 -9.89 3.14 -26.00
C ASP A 251 -9.00 2.02 -25.43
N PRO A 252 -9.56 0.82 -25.14
CA PRO A 252 -8.79 -0.31 -24.60
C PRO A 252 -7.64 -0.77 -25.51
N VAL A 253 -7.72 -0.59 -26.82
CA VAL A 253 -6.65 -0.95 -27.77
C VAL A 253 -5.44 -0.03 -27.60
N VAL A 254 -5.68 1.28 -27.46
CA VAL A 254 -4.64 2.28 -27.22
C VAL A 254 -3.98 2.03 -25.86
N VAL A 255 -4.77 1.73 -24.82
CA VAL A 255 -4.26 1.36 -23.50
C VAL A 255 -3.36 0.12 -23.58
N GLY A 256 -3.82 -0.96 -24.21
CA GLY A 256 -3.06 -2.20 -24.38
C GLY A 256 -1.75 -2.01 -25.15
N THR A 257 -1.79 -1.21 -26.23
CA THR A 257 -0.62 -0.92 -27.08
C THR A 257 0.48 -0.19 -26.30
N ILE A 258 0.12 0.92 -25.64
CA ILE A 258 1.06 1.73 -24.85
C ILE A 258 1.57 0.95 -23.63
N ALA A 259 0.67 0.27 -22.91
CA ALA A 259 1.03 -0.48 -21.72
C ALA A 259 1.99 -1.64 -22.05
N THR A 260 1.75 -2.40 -23.13
CA THR A 260 2.63 -3.50 -23.55
C THR A 260 4.05 -3.00 -23.82
N ALA A 261 4.18 -1.89 -24.55
CA ALA A 261 5.49 -1.32 -24.87
C ALA A 261 6.20 -0.75 -23.64
N TYR A 262 5.48 -0.07 -22.74
CA TYR A 262 6.03 0.42 -21.48
C TYR A 262 6.52 -0.71 -20.58
N VAL A 263 5.74 -1.80 -20.46
CA VAL A 263 6.13 -3.01 -19.70
C VAL A 263 7.40 -3.62 -20.28
N ARG A 264 7.51 -3.73 -21.61
CA ARG A 264 8.73 -4.23 -22.26
C ARG A 264 9.96 -3.42 -21.87
N GLY A 265 9.87 -2.09 -21.92
CA GLY A 265 10.98 -1.21 -21.52
C GLY A 265 11.39 -1.35 -20.04
N LEU A 266 10.43 -1.58 -19.12
CA LEU A 266 10.76 -1.89 -17.71
C LEU A 266 11.51 -3.22 -17.58
N GLU A 267 10.98 -4.27 -18.22
CA GLU A 267 11.49 -5.63 -18.12
C GLU A 267 12.88 -5.80 -18.74
N GLU A 268 13.27 -4.99 -19.73
CA GLU A 268 14.63 -4.94 -20.28
C GLU A 268 15.71 -4.65 -19.21
N SER A 269 15.33 -3.91 -18.17
CA SER A 269 16.23 -3.59 -17.05
C SER A 269 16.07 -4.53 -15.86
N GLY A 270 15.28 -5.60 -16.01
CA GLY A 270 14.99 -6.57 -14.94
C GLY A 270 14.01 -6.07 -13.88
N VAL A 271 13.28 -4.97 -14.15
CA VAL A 271 12.23 -4.46 -13.26
C VAL A 271 10.88 -5.00 -13.73
N GLY A 272 10.21 -5.77 -12.88
CA GLY A 272 8.86 -6.26 -13.18
C GLY A 272 7.84 -5.13 -13.18
N ALA A 273 6.78 -5.27 -13.98
CA ALA A 273 5.64 -4.36 -13.98
C ALA A 273 4.50 -4.90 -13.10
N THR A 274 3.59 -4.02 -12.68
CA THR A 274 2.34 -4.39 -11.99
C THR A 274 1.19 -3.64 -12.62
N LEU A 275 0.30 -4.39 -13.27
CA LEU A 275 -0.87 -3.81 -13.94
C LEU A 275 -1.92 -3.46 -12.89
N LYS A 276 -2.51 -2.27 -12.98
CA LYS A 276 -3.49 -1.81 -11.98
C LYS A 276 -4.56 -0.86 -12.55
N HIS A 277 -5.74 -0.77 -11.94
CA HIS A 277 -6.21 -1.50 -10.75
C HIS A 277 -7.36 -2.41 -11.18
N PHE A 278 -7.14 -3.71 -11.28
CA PHE A 278 -8.20 -4.64 -11.66
C PHE A 278 -9.32 -4.61 -10.59
N PRO A 279 -10.62 -4.55 -10.93
CA PRO A 279 -11.26 -4.83 -12.22
C PRO A 279 -11.42 -3.65 -13.20
N GLY A 280 -10.75 -2.52 -12.98
CA GLY A 280 -10.97 -1.29 -13.73
C GLY A 280 -11.75 -0.28 -12.89
N ILE A 281 -11.04 0.68 -12.29
CA ILE A 281 -11.64 1.70 -11.39
C ILE A 281 -12.03 2.99 -12.11
N GLY A 282 -11.82 3.07 -13.43
CA GLY A 282 -12.15 4.23 -14.25
C GLY A 282 -13.64 4.58 -14.29
N ARG A 283 -14.53 3.63 -13.98
CA ARG A 283 -16.00 3.82 -13.98
C ARG A 283 -16.59 4.02 -12.59
N VAL A 284 -15.74 4.07 -11.58
CA VAL A 284 -16.15 4.12 -10.18
C VAL A 284 -16.21 5.56 -9.71
N ASP A 285 -17.32 5.95 -9.07
CA ASP A 285 -17.51 7.33 -8.60
C ASP A 285 -16.81 7.61 -7.25
N GLY A 286 -16.62 6.60 -6.41
CA GLY A 286 -16.04 6.76 -5.07
C GLY A 286 -14.53 6.56 -5.01
N ASP A 287 -13.83 7.41 -4.26
CA ASP A 287 -12.40 7.23 -3.93
C ASP A 287 -12.23 6.16 -2.85
N THR A 288 -11.67 5.00 -3.24
CA THR A 288 -11.47 3.84 -2.35
C THR A 288 -10.49 4.13 -1.20
N HIS A 289 -9.70 5.20 -1.31
CA HIS A 289 -8.88 5.71 -0.20
C HIS A 289 -9.73 6.14 1.01
N HIS A 290 -11.02 6.45 0.82
CA HIS A 290 -11.91 6.97 1.87
C HIS A 290 -13.20 6.19 2.04
N PHE A 291 -13.74 5.62 0.95
CA PHE A 291 -15.08 5.02 0.96
C PHE A 291 -15.09 3.68 0.24
N SER A 292 -16.02 2.80 0.59
CA SER A 292 -16.35 1.67 -0.28
C SER A 292 -16.92 2.17 -1.60
N ALA A 293 -16.64 1.47 -2.69
CA ALA A 293 -17.10 1.86 -4.01
C ALA A 293 -17.52 0.64 -4.82
N ASN A 294 -18.56 0.82 -5.64
CA ASN A 294 -19.17 -0.24 -6.44
C ASN A 294 -18.84 -0.05 -7.92
N LEU A 295 -18.70 -1.17 -8.62
CA LEU A 295 -18.64 -1.26 -10.06
C LEU A 295 -19.83 -2.10 -10.54
N ASP A 296 -20.87 -1.38 -10.98
CA ASP A 296 -22.16 -1.98 -11.39
C ASP A 296 -22.19 -2.36 -12.88
N THR A 297 -21.11 -2.09 -13.61
CA THR A 297 -20.99 -2.43 -15.03
C THR A 297 -21.09 -3.95 -15.23
N PRO A 298 -21.93 -4.44 -16.17
CA PRO A 298 -22.05 -5.86 -16.44
C PRO A 298 -20.72 -6.51 -16.85
N VAL A 299 -20.49 -7.75 -16.42
CA VAL A 299 -19.28 -8.52 -16.73
C VAL A 299 -19.02 -8.62 -18.23
N THR A 300 -20.06 -8.75 -19.05
CA THR A 300 -19.92 -8.83 -20.52
C THR A 300 -19.37 -7.54 -21.14
N GLU A 301 -19.73 -6.38 -20.59
CA GLU A 301 -19.11 -5.11 -20.98
C GLU A 301 -17.68 -5.05 -20.45
N LEU A 302 -17.49 -5.46 -19.17
CA LEU A 302 -16.24 -5.81 -18.51
C LEU A 302 -15.18 -6.39 -19.47
N GLU A 303 -15.56 -7.53 -20.02
CA GLU A 303 -14.74 -8.35 -20.89
C GLU A 303 -14.45 -7.74 -22.26
N ALA A 304 -15.41 -6.99 -22.79
CA ALA A 304 -15.28 -6.34 -24.08
C ALA A 304 -14.42 -5.07 -24.02
N THR A 305 -14.36 -4.40 -22.85
CA THR A 305 -13.67 -3.12 -22.68
C THR A 305 -12.58 -3.18 -21.62
N ASP A 306 -12.93 -3.00 -20.34
CA ASP A 306 -12.01 -2.61 -19.27
C ASP A 306 -10.97 -3.70 -18.98
N TRP A 307 -11.34 -4.97 -19.18
CA TRP A 307 -10.48 -6.12 -18.91
C TRP A 307 -9.60 -6.50 -20.10
N ARG A 308 -9.92 -6.00 -21.30
CA ARG A 308 -9.16 -6.28 -22.52
C ARG A 308 -7.67 -5.91 -22.39
N PRO A 309 -7.28 -4.69 -21.96
CA PRO A 309 -5.86 -4.36 -21.84
C PRO A 309 -5.15 -5.23 -20.80
N PHE A 310 -5.82 -5.60 -19.70
CA PHE A 310 -5.22 -6.48 -18.68
C PHE A 310 -4.90 -7.85 -19.28
N ARG A 311 -5.88 -8.49 -19.92
CA ARG A 311 -5.68 -9.81 -20.55
C ARG A 311 -4.60 -9.77 -21.63
N GLU A 312 -4.59 -8.73 -22.46
CA GLU A 312 -3.59 -8.57 -23.51
C GLU A 312 -2.17 -8.49 -22.93
N VAL A 313 -1.94 -7.58 -21.98
CA VAL A 313 -0.60 -7.34 -21.42
C VAL A 313 -0.13 -8.53 -20.56
N LEU A 314 -1.02 -9.14 -19.76
CA LEU A 314 -0.68 -10.32 -18.95
C LEU A 314 -0.30 -11.52 -19.83
N SER A 315 -0.92 -11.68 -21.00
CA SER A 315 -0.60 -12.79 -21.91
C SER A 315 0.78 -12.69 -22.58
N ARG A 316 1.42 -11.52 -22.50
CA ARG A 316 2.68 -11.18 -23.20
C ARG A 316 3.82 -10.75 -22.29
N SER A 317 3.62 -10.76 -20.98
CA SER A 317 4.60 -10.26 -20.01
C SER A 317 4.65 -11.11 -18.75
N ARG A 318 5.61 -10.81 -17.87
CA ARG A 318 5.68 -11.39 -16.53
C ARG A 318 5.12 -10.43 -15.47
N SER A 319 4.31 -9.46 -15.90
CA SER A 319 3.71 -8.46 -15.03
C SER A 319 2.92 -9.12 -13.91
N ALA A 320 3.03 -8.56 -12.71
CA ALA A 320 2.09 -8.81 -11.62
C ALA A 320 0.75 -8.11 -11.89
N LEU A 321 -0.29 -8.50 -11.15
CA LEU A 321 -1.61 -7.87 -11.21
C LEU A 321 -2.00 -7.33 -9.83
N MET A 322 -2.30 -6.04 -9.75
CA MET A 322 -2.87 -5.42 -8.55
C MET A 322 -4.40 -5.36 -8.65
N VAL A 323 -5.06 -5.82 -7.60
CA VAL A 323 -6.52 -5.83 -7.47
C VAL A 323 -6.98 -4.75 -6.50
N GLY A 324 -7.79 -3.82 -7.00
CA GLY A 324 -8.32 -2.69 -6.27
C GLY A 324 -9.45 -3.06 -5.29
N HIS A 325 -9.77 -2.12 -4.41
CA HIS A 325 -10.78 -2.27 -3.35
C HIS A 325 -12.19 -1.84 -3.79
N VAL A 326 -12.63 -2.33 -4.95
CA VAL A 326 -13.95 -2.03 -5.52
C VAL A 326 -14.82 -3.27 -5.52
N THR A 327 -16.08 -3.14 -5.12
CA THR A 327 -17.07 -4.22 -5.17
C THR A 327 -17.56 -4.40 -6.60
N LEU A 328 -17.21 -5.52 -7.23
CA LEU A 328 -17.75 -5.90 -8.54
C LEU A 328 -19.11 -6.57 -8.32
N THR A 329 -20.18 -5.76 -8.30
CA THR A 329 -21.49 -6.15 -7.78
C THR A 329 -22.12 -7.30 -8.58
N ALA A 330 -21.85 -7.38 -9.88
CA ALA A 330 -22.29 -8.46 -10.75
C ALA A 330 -21.66 -9.84 -10.43
N VAL A 331 -20.59 -9.90 -9.63
CA VAL A 331 -19.85 -11.14 -9.33
C VAL A 331 -19.89 -11.47 -7.84
N ASP A 332 -19.57 -10.48 -6.99
CA ASP A 332 -19.57 -10.63 -5.54
C ASP A 332 -19.99 -9.30 -4.90
N PRO A 333 -21.29 -9.13 -4.57
CA PRO A 333 -21.78 -7.89 -3.97
C PRO A 333 -21.36 -7.70 -2.51
N ASP A 334 -20.82 -8.75 -1.87
CA ASP A 334 -20.50 -8.72 -0.44
C ASP A 334 -19.04 -8.35 -0.14
N ARG A 335 -18.18 -8.33 -1.19
CA ARG A 335 -16.73 -8.18 -1.04
C ARG A 335 -16.15 -7.32 -2.14
N ALA A 336 -15.14 -6.53 -1.78
CA ALA A 336 -14.30 -5.88 -2.77
C ALA A 336 -13.49 -6.93 -3.53
N ALA A 337 -13.20 -6.66 -4.81
CA ALA A 337 -12.45 -7.54 -5.72
C ALA A 337 -11.17 -8.09 -5.09
N SER A 338 -10.41 -7.23 -4.39
CA SER A 338 -9.15 -7.57 -3.70
C SER A 338 -9.22 -8.70 -2.66
N HIS A 339 -10.41 -9.02 -2.13
CA HIS A 339 -10.60 -10.12 -1.19
C HIS A 339 -11.79 -11.01 -1.56
N SER A 340 -12.24 -10.94 -2.82
CA SER A 340 -13.28 -11.83 -3.34
C SER A 340 -12.66 -13.04 -4.02
N LYS A 341 -12.92 -14.24 -3.47
CA LYS A 341 -12.53 -15.50 -4.11
C LYS A 341 -13.18 -15.68 -5.49
N ARG A 342 -14.41 -15.18 -5.68
CA ARG A 342 -15.09 -15.26 -6.98
C ARG A 342 -14.38 -14.43 -8.05
N VAL A 343 -13.82 -13.29 -7.66
CA VAL A 343 -13.07 -12.43 -8.57
C VAL A 343 -11.65 -12.96 -8.77
N VAL A 344 -10.88 -13.18 -7.70
CA VAL A 344 -9.48 -13.57 -7.81
C VAL A 344 -9.34 -15.00 -8.32
N GLN A 345 -9.89 -16.00 -7.61
CA GLN A 345 -9.83 -17.38 -8.09
C GLN A 345 -10.69 -17.56 -9.35
N GLY A 346 -11.96 -17.17 -9.31
CA GLY A 346 -12.89 -17.48 -10.40
C GLY A 346 -12.61 -16.78 -11.73
N ILE A 347 -12.21 -15.51 -11.73
CA ILE A 347 -11.94 -14.76 -12.96
C ILE A 347 -10.46 -14.78 -13.31
N ILE A 348 -9.58 -14.34 -12.40
CA ILE A 348 -8.16 -14.17 -12.71
C ILE A 348 -7.47 -15.54 -12.84
N ARG A 349 -7.64 -16.45 -11.88
CA ARG A 349 -6.96 -17.75 -11.91
C ARG A 349 -7.61 -18.73 -12.86
N ASP A 350 -8.93 -18.90 -12.77
CA ASP A 350 -9.62 -19.96 -13.51
C ASP A 350 -9.99 -19.51 -14.93
N LYS A 351 -10.74 -18.42 -15.09
CA LYS A 351 -11.20 -17.97 -16.42
C LYS A 351 -10.09 -17.43 -17.31
N TRP A 352 -9.19 -16.62 -16.75
CA TRP A 352 -8.09 -16.02 -17.52
C TRP A 352 -6.83 -16.89 -17.53
N ASN A 353 -6.79 -17.95 -16.72
CA ASN A 353 -5.64 -18.84 -16.59
C ASN A 353 -4.35 -18.09 -16.24
N TYR A 354 -4.43 -17.05 -15.40
CA TYR A 354 -3.28 -16.25 -15.02
C TYR A 354 -2.62 -16.78 -13.73
N HIS A 355 -1.36 -17.18 -13.85
CA HIS A 355 -0.58 -17.79 -12.77
C HIS A 355 0.58 -16.93 -12.26
N GLY A 356 0.69 -15.67 -12.68
CA GLY A 356 1.67 -14.73 -12.11
C GLY A 356 1.25 -14.20 -10.74
N VAL A 357 2.04 -13.27 -10.19
CA VAL A 357 1.79 -12.70 -8.86
C VAL A 357 0.54 -11.80 -8.89
N VAL A 358 -0.40 -12.07 -7.99
CA VAL A 358 -1.55 -11.20 -7.72
C VAL A 358 -1.35 -10.51 -6.38
N MET A 359 -1.56 -9.20 -6.32
CA MET A 359 -1.46 -8.43 -5.09
C MET A 359 -2.70 -7.58 -4.83
N THR A 360 -2.95 -7.25 -3.57
CA THR A 360 -3.95 -6.23 -3.23
C THR A 360 -3.41 -4.84 -3.55
N ASP A 361 -4.31 -3.88 -3.75
CA ASP A 361 -4.04 -2.47 -3.44
C ASP A 361 -3.81 -2.28 -1.92
N ASP A 362 -3.51 -1.07 -1.46
CA ASP A 362 -3.14 -0.82 -0.05
C ASP A 362 -4.28 -1.14 0.93
N LEU A 363 -4.10 -2.17 1.76
CA LEU A 363 -5.08 -2.62 2.77
C LEU A 363 -5.38 -1.55 3.84
N VAL A 364 -4.60 -0.48 3.88
CA VAL A 364 -4.80 0.65 4.78
C VAL A 364 -5.81 1.68 4.21
N MET A 365 -6.27 1.51 2.97
CA MET A 365 -7.33 2.33 2.37
C MET A 365 -8.69 2.12 3.04
N GLY A 366 -9.51 3.16 3.06
CA GLY A 366 -10.78 3.20 3.79
C GLY A 366 -11.76 2.10 3.42
N ALA A 367 -11.84 1.75 2.14
CA ALA A 367 -12.68 0.67 1.64
C ALA A 367 -12.44 -0.67 2.36
N ILE A 368 -11.23 -0.92 2.86
CA ILE A 368 -10.86 -2.14 3.60
C ILE A 368 -10.63 -1.87 5.09
N TYR A 369 -9.79 -0.88 5.42
CA TYR A 369 -9.34 -0.65 6.80
C TYR A 369 -10.50 -0.38 7.76
N GLN A 370 -11.53 0.34 7.29
CA GLN A 370 -12.73 0.67 8.07
C GLN A 370 -13.78 -0.45 8.03
N ASN A 371 -13.64 -1.44 7.14
CA ASN A 371 -14.63 -2.50 6.87
C ASN A 371 -14.05 -3.90 7.19
N ASP A 372 -13.58 -4.08 8.43
CA ASP A 372 -12.99 -5.34 8.93
C ASP A 372 -11.78 -5.85 8.12
N VAL A 373 -10.67 -5.12 8.26
CA VAL A 373 -9.38 -5.51 7.68
C VAL A 373 -8.93 -6.93 8.04
N CYS A 374 -9.31 -7.47 9.20
CA CYS A 374 -8.90 -8.82 9.58
C CYS A 374 -9.62 -9.87 8.73
N LYS A 375 -10.92 -9.68 8.49
CA LYS A 375 -11.68 -10.51 7.56
C LYS A 375 -11.10 -10.39 6.14
N ALA A 376 -10.82 -9.18 5.67
CA ALA A 376 -10.30 -8.95 4.33
C ALA A 376 -8.94 -9.64 4.11
N VAL A 377 -8.04 -9.63 5.10
CA VAL A 377 -6.74 -10.33 5.05
C VAL A 377 -6.92 -11.84 4.84
N VAL A 378 -7.77 -12.47 5.66
CA VAL A 378 -8.02 -13.92 5.57
C VAL A 378 -8.69 -14.26 4.23
N GLU A 379 -9.68 -13.47 3.81
CA GLU A 379 -10.40 -13.69 2.56
C GLU A 379 -9.52 -13.46 1.32
N ALA A 380 -8.60 -12.48 1.34
CA ALA A 380 -7.66 -12.25 0.25
C ALA A 380 -6.71 -13.43 0.05
N ILE A 381 -6.11 -13.94 1.13
CA ILE A 381 -5.22 -15.12 1.09
C ILE A 381 -6.00 -16.33 0.56
N ASN A 382 -7.18 -16.61 1.15
CA ASN A 382 -8.02 -17.73 0.73
C ASN A 382 -8.62 -17.56 -0.67
N GLY A 383 -8.66 -16.32 -1.17
CA GLY A 383 -9.12 -15.94 -2.50
C GLY A 383 -8.07 -16.16 -3.60
N GLY A 384 -6.82 -16.42 -3.23
CA GLY A 384 -5.71 -16.65 -4.17
C GLY A 384 -4.86 -15.41 -4.45
N VAL A 385 -4.94 -14.38 -3.61
CA VAL A 385 -4.00 -13.25 -3.60
C VAL A 385 -2.68 -13.70 -3.03
N ASP A 386 -1.58 -13.27 -3.65
CA ASP A 386 -0.23 -13.67 -3.26
C ASP A 386 0.49 -12.68 -2.36
N LEU A 387 0.29 -11.38 -2.59
CA LEU A 387 0.97 -10.32 -1.86
C LEU A 387 -0.03 -9.29 -1.32
N LEU A 388 -0.04 -9.11 -0.01
CA LEU A 388 -0.87 -8.16 0.71
C LEU A 388 -0.05 -6.89 0.92
N LEU A 389 -0.52 -5.77 0.37
CA LEU A 389 0.17 -4.49 0.43
C LEU A 389 -0.27 -3.67 1.64
N VAL A 390 0.69 -3.23 2.44
CA VAL A 390 0.53 -2.22 3.51
C VAL A 390 1.47 -1.06 3.17
N ALA A 391 1.00 -0.12 2.37
CA ALA A 391 1.86 0.83 1.66
C ALA A 391 2.14 2.10 2.47
N TYR A 392 1.14 2.99 2.62
CA TYR A 392 1.41 4.36 3.08
C TYR A 392 1.69 4.48 4.58
N ASP A 393 1.09 3.61 5.39
CA ASP A 393 1.28 3.60 6.84
C ASP A 393 1.76 2.22 7.33
N GLY A 394 3.07 2.00 7.21
CA GLY A 394 3.75 0.78 7.66
C GLY A 394 3.50 0.39 9.12
N VAL A 395 3.07 1.33 9.97
CA VAL A 395 2.69 1.02 11.36
C VAL A 395 1.52 0.05 11.41
N GLN A 396 0.63 0.07 10.40
CA GLN A 396 -0.51 -0.84 10.33
C GLN A 396 -0.12 -2.28 10.03
N PHE A 397 1.11 -2.55 9.58
CA PHE A 397 1.58 -3.90 9.31
C PHE A 397 1.35 -4.82 10.51
N TYR A 398 1.64 -4.36 11.73
CA TYR A 398 1.43 -5.18 12.92
C TYR A 398 -0.04 -5.55 13.16
N ARG A 399 -0.98 -4.66 12.80
CA ARG A 399 -2.42 -4.98 12.86
C ARG A 399 -2.77 -6.03 11.82
N VAL A 400 -2.40 -5.79 10.56
CA VAL A 400 -2.72 -6.64 9.41
C VAL A 400 -2.10 -8.04 9.58
N PHE A 401 -0.81 -8.11 9.94
CA PHE A 401 -0.11 -9.37 10.16
C PHE A 401 -0.66 -10.15 11.36
N ALA A 402 -1.04 -9.46 12.44
CA ALA A 402 -1.70 -10.11 13.58
C ALA A 402 -3.04 -10.74 13.19
N CYS A 403 -3.80 -10.14 12.26
CA CYS A 403 -5.02 -10.76 11.73
C CYS A 403 -4.71 -12.07 10.98
N ALA A 404 -3.63 -12.11 10.18
CA ALA A 404 -3.21 -13.33 9.49
C ALA A 404 -2.73 -14.41 10.45
N LEU A 405 -1.93 -14.05 11.46
CA LEU A 405 -1.51 -14.97 12.52
C LEU A 405 -2.71 -15.59 13.24
N GLU A 406 -3.67 -14.76 13.64
CA GLU A 406 -4.89 -15.25 14.31
C GLU A 406 -5.73 -16.14 13.38
N GLY A 407 -5.86 -15.74 12.10
CA GLY A 407 -6.51 -16.57 11.09
C GLY A 407 -5.83 -17.93 10.92
N SER A 408 -4.50 -17.97 10.94
CA SER A 408 -3.73 -19.22 10.88
C SER A 408 -3.96 -20.09 12.12
N ARG A 409 -3.93 -19.50 13.32
CA ARG A 409 -4.09 -20.23 14.59
C ARG A 409 -5.51 -20.75 14.80
N GLN A 410 -6.49 -20.13 14.16
CA GLN A 410 -7.89 -20.56 14.16
C GLN A 410 -8.22 -21.47 12.96
N ASP A 411 -7.22 -21.95 12.21
CA ASP A 411 -7.40 -22.79 11.02
C ASP A 411 -8.33 -22.17 9.95
N LYS A 412 -8.35 -20.83 9.86
CA LYS A 412 -9.13 -20.08 8.88
C LYS A 412 -8.38 -19.84 7.57
N LEU A 413 -7.07 -20.04 7.54
CA LEU A 413 -6.27 -19.91 6.31
C LEU A 413 -6.20 -21.23 5.55
N ASP A 414 -6.50 -21.17 4.25
CA ASP A 414 -6.40 -22.31 3.36
C ASP A 414 -4.93 -22.61 3.05
N ALA A 415 -4.43 -23.71 3.63
CA ALA A 415 -3.04 -24.12 3.48
C ALA A 415 -2.66 -24.46 2.02
N ALA A 416 -3.60 -24.88 1.18
CA ALA A 416 -3.34 -25.12 -0.23
C ALA A 416 -3.17 -23.80 -0.98
N MET A 417 -3.97 -22.78 -0.66
CA MET A 417 -3.84 -21.44 -1.23
C MET A 417 -2.50 -20.79 -0.85
N LEU A 418 -2.08 -20.90 0.41
CA LEU A 418 -0.77 -20.41 0.87
C LEU A 418 0.39 -21.09 0.11
N ARG A 419 0.36 -22.42 -0.04
CA ARG A 419 1.41 -23.15 -0.79
C ARG A 419 1.44 -22.76 -2.27
N ALA A 420 0.27 -22.68 -2.90
CA ALA A 420 0.17 -22.28 -4.31
C ALA A 420 0.70 -20.85 -4.50
N SER A 421 0.41 -19.97 -3.55
CA SER A 421 0.90 -18.61 -3.54
C SER A 421 2.41 -18.50 -3.34
N ALA A 422 2.97 -19.24 -2.37
CA ALA A 422 4.41 -19.29 -2.14
C ALA A 422 5.18 -19.70 -3.40
N GLY A 423 4.69 -20.72 -4.13
CA GLY A 423 5.27 -21.12 -5.41
C GLY A 423 5.27 -20.01 -6.46
N ARG A 424 4.19 -19.22 -6.53
CA ARG A 424 4.12 -18.05 -7.44
C ARG A 424 5.07 -16.94 -7.02
N LEU A 425 5.15 -16.64 -5.73
CA LEU A 425 6.09 -15.64 -5.20
C LEU A 425 7.54 -16.04 -5.48
N ASP A 426 7.90 -17.31 -5.32
CA ASP A 426 9.25 -17.79 -5.61
C ASP A 426 9.59 -17.69 -7.10
N SER A 427 8.63 -18.02 -7.98
CA SER A 427 8.81 -17.87 -9.44
C SER A 427 8.82 -16.40 -9.90
N GLY A 428 8.14 -15.51 -9.16
CA GLY A 428 7.99 -14.11 -9.51
C GLY A 428 9.12 -13.21 -9.00
N ARG A 429 9.95 -13.69 -8.07
CA ARG A 429 11.12 -12.93 -7.59
C ARG A 429 12.14 -12.77 -8.73
N PRO A 430 12.80 -11.61 -8.83
CA PRO A 430 13.90 -11.46 -9.77
C PRO A 430 15.00 -12.47 -9.44
N VAL A 431 15.51 -13.15 -10.45
CA VAL A 431 16.74 -13.93 -10.30
C VAL A 431 17.84 -12.92 -9.99
N VAL A 432 18.40 -12.98 -8.78
CA VAL A 432 19.57 -12.19 -8.42
C VAL A 432 20.68 -12.59 -9.38
N GLN A 433 20.93 -11.79 -10.42
CA GLN A 433 22.18 -11.88 -11.13
C GLN A 433 23.25 -11.52 -10.11
N ALA A 434 24.00 -12.52 -9.66
CA ALA A 434 25.20 -12.30 -8.89
C ALA A 434 26.16 -11.47 -9.75
N ARG A 435 26.04 -10.14 -9.69
CA ARG A 435 27.05 -9.24 -10.23
C ARG A 435 28.26 -9.40 -9.33
N THR A 436 29.23 -10.16 -9.83
CA THR A 436 30.55 -10.37 -9.28
C THR A 436 31.22 -9.02 -9.07
N VAL A 437 31.13 -8.46 -7.86
CA VAL A 437 32.00 -7.36 -7.42
C VAL A 437 33.35 -7.98 -7.10
N SER A 438 34.11 -8.31 -8.14
CA SER A 438 35.51 -8.74 -8.02
C SER A 438 36.27 -8.35 -9.28
N ARG A 439 36.51 -7.04 -9.44
CA ARG A 439 37.55 -6.47 -10.31
C ARG A 439 37.74 -4.99 -10.00
N ALA A 440 38.26 -4.68 -8.80
CA ALA A 440 38.79 -3.36 -8.48
C ALA A 440 39.80 -3.36 -7.31
N ILE A 441 40.46 -4.49 -7.02
CA ILE A 441 41.48 -4.57 -5.94
C ILE A 441 42.84 -5.09 -6.45
N SER A 442 42.99 -5.44 -7.74
CA SER A 442 44.27 -5.94 -8.27
C SER A 442 45.01 -4.98 -9.22
N ALA A 443 44.58 -3.73 -9.36
CA ALA A 443 45.20 -2.78 -10.29
C ALA A 443 46.04 -1.67 -9.61
N ASP A 444 46.21 -1.72 -8.29
CA ASP A 444 46.96 -0.69 -7.53
C ASP A 444 48.22 -1.24 -6.84
N ARG A 445 48.77 -2.31 -7.41
CA ARG A 445 50.11 -2.81 -7.08
C ARG A 445 50.82 -3.27 -8.34
N GLN A 446 51.20 -2.31 -9.18
CA GLN A 446 52.35 -2.36 -10.10
C GLN A 446 52.26 -1.14 -11.01
N GLU A 447 52.86 -0.03 -10.57
CA GLU A 447 53.91 0.72 -11.29
C GLU A 447 54.43 1.85 -10.41
#